data_AF-A0A7Z8JXD9-F1
#
_entry.id   AF-A0A7Z8JXD9-F1
#
_cell.length_a   1.000
_cell.length_b   1.000
_cell.length_c   1.000
_cell.angle_alpha   90.00
_cell.angle_beta   90.00
_cell.angle_gamma   90.00
#
_symmetry.space_group_name_H-M   'P 1'
#
loop_
_entity.id
_entity.type
_entity.pdbx_description
1 polymer ?
#
loop_
_entity_poly.entity_id
_entity_poly.type
_entity_poly.pdbx_seq_one_letter_code
_entity_poly.pdbx_strand_id
1 'polypeptide(L)' 'MGVNPIVLQRADPCVLRHGGQYYFTGSHPLYDRIVLRRAERLEDLQAAQEVTIWTRHASGPQSHLIWAPEIHRIAG' A
#
# COMPACT_ATOMS: atom_id res chain seq x y z
N MET A 1 21.67 -7.12 6.66
CA MET A 1 21.40 -6.72 5.26
C MET A 1 19.90 -6.87 5.04
N GLY A 2 19.23 -5.84 4.52
CA GLY A 2 17.78 -5.88 4.26
C GLY A 2 17.46 -6.83 3.11
N VAL A 3 16.36 -7.57 3.21
CA VAL A 3 15.93 -8.53 2.19
C VAL A 3 15.27 -7.76 1.05
N ASN A 4 15.77 -7.92 -0.18
CA ASN A 4 15.12 -7.39 -1.37
C ASN A 4 14.67 -8.55 -2.26
N PRO A 5 13.51 -8.42 -2.94
CA PRO A 5 12.54 -7.33 -2.83
C PRO A 5 11.74 -7.35 -1.51
N ILE A 6 11.30 -6.18 -1.03
CA ILE A 6 10.54 -6.04 0.24
C ILE A 6 9.08 -6.47 0.08
N VAL A 7 8.39 -6.01 -0.97
CA VAL A 7 7.05 -6.52 -1.33
C VAL A 7 7.03 -6.81 -2.83
N LEU A 8 6.85 -8.07 -3.20
CA LEU A 8 6.73 -8.51 -4.59
C LEU A 8 5.42 -8.01 -5.22
N GLN A 9 5.48 -7.79 -6.53
CA GLN A 9 4.33 -7.39 -7.36
C GLN A 9 3.63 -6.11 -6.86
N ARG A 10 4.40 -5.14 -6.37
CA ARG A 10 3.89 -3.80 -6.06
C ARG A 10 4.76 -2.79 -6.78
N ALA A 11 4.12 -1.91 -7.54
CA ALA A 11 4.75 -0.75 -8.15
C ALA A 11 4.46 0.50 -7.29
N ASP A 12 5.21 1.57 -7.53
CA ASP A 12 5.01 2.88 -6.88
C ASP A 12 4.91 2.78 -5.34
N PRO A 13 5.89 2.16 -4.67
CA PRO A 13 5.78 1.88 -3.23
C PRO A 13 5.83 3.18 -2.42
N CYS A 14 4.87 3.35 -1.51
CA CYS A 14 4.85 4.39 -0.49
C CYS A 14 4.89 3.75 0.90
N VAL A 15 5.79 4.23 1.76
CA VAL A 15 5.93 3.74 3.14
C VAL A 15 5.86 4.91 4.12
N LEU A 16 4.97 4.82 5.10
CA LEU A 16 4.89 5.72 6.25
C LEU A 16 5.31 4.98 7.52
N ARG A 17 6.27 5.53 8.27
CA ARG A 17 6.59 5.06 9.63
C ARG A 17 5.79 5.86 10.65
N HIS A 18 4.90 5.21 11.40
CA HIS A 18 4.09 5.88 12.41
C HIS A 18 3.72 4.92 13.55
N GLY A 19 3.77 5.41 14.80
CA GLY A 19 3.33 4.63 15.98
C GLY A 19 4.03 3.28 16.15
N GLY A 20 5.33 3.19 15.81
CA GLY A 20 6.09 1.95 15.89
C GLY A 20 5.81 0.94 14.77
N GLN A 21 5.02 1.30 13.76
CA GLN A 21 4.65 0.45 12.63
C GLN A 21 5.01 1.10 11.29
N TYR A 22 5.42 0.30 10.31
CA TYR A 22 5.48 0.70 8.91
C TYR A 22 4.12 0.44 8.28
N TYR A 23 3.56 1.44 7.61
CA TYR A 23 2.37 1.35 6.77
C TYR A 23 2.83 1.40 5.32
N PHE A 24 2.42 0.41 4.54
CA PHE A 24 2.82 0.26 3.15
C PHE A 24 1.60 0.26 2.24
N THR A 25 1.69 1.03 1.17
CA THR A 25 0.79 0.97 0.04
C THR A 25 1.59 1.07 -1.26
N GLY A 26 0.94 0.81 -2.38
CA GLY A 26 1.51 0.91 -3.71
C GLY A 26 0.48 0.49 -4.75
N SER A 27 0.80 0.70 -6.02
CA SER A 27 -0.03 0.28 -7.13
C SER A 27 -0.22 -1.24 -7.11
N HIS A 28 -1.47 -1.67 -6.95
CA HIS A 28 -1.86 -3.08 -7.05
C HIS A 28 -1.77 -3.54 -8.52
N PRO A 29 -1.31 -4.78 -8.84
CA PRO A 29 -1.13 -5.25 -10.21
C PRO A 29 -2.37 -5.15 -11.11
N LEU A 30 -3.57 -5.20 -10.52
CA LEU A 30 -4.84 -5.07 -11.25
C LEU A 30 -5.31 -3.62 -11.39
N TYR A 31 -4.63 -2.66 -10.77
CA TYR A 31 -4.95 -1.24 -10.80
C TYR A 31 -6.42 -0.91 -10.48
N ASP A 32 -6.98 -1.63 -9.51
CA ASP A 32 -8.42 -1.65 -9.21
C ASP A 32 -8.78 -1.22 -7.79
N ARG A 33 -7.80 -1.01 -6.92
CA ARG A 33 -8.01 -0.76 -5.49
C ARG A 33 -6.79 -0.14 -4.82
N ILE A 34 -7.00 0.42 -3.65
CA ILE A 34 -5.94 0.85 -2.73
C ILE A 34 -5.87 -0.16 -1.59
N VAL A 35 -4.66 -0.69 -1.38
CA VAL A 35 -4.38 -1.67 -0.32
C VAL A 35 -3.46 -1.08 0.73
N LEU A 36 -3.54 -1.60 1.96
CA LEU A 36 -2.66 -1.26 3.06
C LEU A 36 -2.12 -2.54 3.71
N ARG A 37 -0.84 -2.52 4.02
CA ARG A 37 -0.17 -3.49 4.90
C ARG A 37 0.45 -2.75 6.06
N ARG A 38 0.59 -3.41 7.22
CA ARG A 38 1.38 -2.88 8.33
C ARG A 38 2.23 -3.94 9.01
N ALA A 39 3.42 -3.55 9.45
CA ALA A 39 4.31 -4.41 10.23
C ALA A 39 5.26 -3.58 11.10
N GLU A 40 5.79 -4.19 12.18
CA GLU A 40 6.76 -3.53 13.07
C GLU A 40 8.10 -3.28 12.38
N ARG A 41 8.49 -4.20 11.48
CA ARG A 41 9.74 -4.15 10.68
C ARG A 41 9.43 -4.04 9.20
N LEU A 42 10.33 -3.45 8.43
CA LEU A 42 10.13 -3.19 7.01
C LEU A 42 10.11 -4.50 6.19
N GLU A 43 10.98 -5.43 6.55
CA GLU A 43 11.15 -6.75 5.94
C GLU A 43 9.94 -7.69 6.13
N ASP A 44 9.10 -7.43 7.13
CA ASP A 44 7.92 -8.25 7.43
C ASP A 44 6.71 -7.88 6.55
N LEU A 45 6.79 -6.80 5.77
CA LEU A 45 5.69 -6.29 4.94
C LEU A 45 5.23 -7.27 3.85
N GLN A 46 6.09 -8.16 3.35
CA GLN A 46 5.67 -9.19 2.39
C GLN A 46 4.67 -10.17 3.02
N ALA A 47 4.89 -10.54 4.29
CA ALA A 47 4.08 -11.51 5.01
C ALA A 47 2.88 -10.89 5.74
N ALA A 48 2.93 -9.57 6.00
CA ALA A 48 1.84 -8.84 6.61
C ALA A 48 0.53 -8.97 5.82
N GLN A 49 -0.59 -9.06 6.54
CA GLN A 49 -1.91 -9.09 5.95
C GLN A 49 -2.13 -7.85 5.07
N GLU A 50 -2.60 -8.08 3.85
CA GLU A 50 -3.05 -7.02 2.96
C GLU A 50 -4.54 -6.76 3.14
N VAL A 51 -4.90 -5.50 3.37
CA VAL A 51 -6.27 -5.07 3.52
C VAL A 51 -6.61 -4.09 2.41
N THR A 52 -7.74 -4.30 1.75
CA THR A 52 -8.28 -3.32 0.80
C THR A 52 -9.02 -2.23 1.57
N ILE A 53 -8.61 -0.97 1.39
CA ILE A 53 -9.22 0.18 2.09
C ILE A 53 -10.12 1.01 1.19
N TRP A 54 -9.98 0.87 -0.13
CA TRP A 54 -10.82 1.53 -1.13
C TRP A 54 -10.77 0.73 -2.43
N THR A 55 -11.90 0.63 -3.14
CA THR A 55 -12.03 -0.09 -4.41
C THR A 55 -12.54 0.85 -5.49
N ARG A 56 -12.08 0.69 -6.73
CA ARG A 56 -12.54 1.46 -7.88
C ARG A 56 -14.06 1.49 -7.98
N HIS A 57 -14.58 2.59 -8.48
CA HIS A 57 -16.00 2.72 -8.79
C HIS A 57 -16.39 1.78 -9.95
N ALA A 58 -17.68 1.44 -10.02
CA ALA A 58 -18.21 0.65 -11.13
C ALA A 58 -18.15 1.41 -12.47
N SER A 59 -18.36 2.74 -12.44
CA SER A 59 -18.38 3.61 -13.61
C SER A 59 -18.04 5.06 -13.22
N GLY A 60 -17.72 5.90 -14.21
CA GLY A 60 -17.44 7.33 -14.00
C GLY A 60 -16.02 7.61 -13.47
N PRO A 61 -15.78 8.76 -12.84
CA PRO A 61 -14.48 9.07 -12.24
C PRO A 61 -14.05 7.98 -11.25
N GLN A 62 -12.74 7.71 -11.19
CA GLN A 62 -12.13 6.73 -10.27
C GLN A 62 -12.60 5.27 -10.51
N SER A 63 -13.04 4.93 -11.72
CA SER A 63 -13.49 3.57 -12.07
C SER A 63 -12.42 2.71 -12.76
N HIS A 64 -11.28 3.30 -13.14
CA HIS A 64 -10.19 2.64 -13.85
C HIS A 64 -8.84 3.21 -13.40
N LEU A 65 -7.78 2.41 -13.56
CA LEU A 65 -6.38 2.84 -13.45
C LEU A 65 -6.06 3.51 -12.10
N ILE A 66 -6.32 2.78 -11.01
CA ILE A 66 -6.05 3.25 -9.64
C ILE A 66 -4.56 3.14 -9.38
N TRP A 67 -3.87 4.27 -9.36
CA TRP A 67 -2.40 4.36 -9.43
C TRP A 67 -1.79 5.14 -8.26
N ALA A 68 -0.58 4.72 -7.87
CA ALA A 68 0.36 5.41 -7.00
C ALA A 68 -0.28 6.05 -5.74
N PRO A 69 -0.99 5.28 -4.91
CA PRO A 69 -1.50 5.80 -3.65
C PRO A 69 -0.35 6.19 -2.73
N GLU A 70 -0.53 7.29 -1.99
CA GLU A 70 0.32 7.66 -0.86
C GLU A 70 -0.50 7.72 0.42
N ILE A 71 0.15 7.43 1.54
CA ILE A 71 -0.46 7.52 2.87
C ILE A 71 0.29 8.51 3.74
N HIS A 72 -0.46 9.45 4.32
CA HIS A 72 0.05 10.51 5.18
C HIS A 72 -0.80 10.61 6.44
N ARG A 73 -0.16 10.94 7.56
CA ARG A 73 -0.86 11.36 8.79
C ARG A 73 -0.75 12.87 8.90
N ILE A 74 -1.89 13.56 8.96
CA ILE A 74 -1.95 15.02 8.95
C ILE A 74 -2.82 15.48 10.12
N ALA A 75 -2.24 16.28 11.03
CA ALA A 75 -2.92 16.94 12.14
C ALA A 75 -3.71 16.05 13.13
N GLY A 76 -3.54 14.72 13.11
CA GLY A 76 -4.26 13.82 14.03
C GLY A 76 -4.34 12.41 13.49
#